data_AF-A0A7C4M0K1-F1
#
_entry.id   AF-A0A7C4M0K1-F1
#
_cell.length_a   1.000
_cell.length_b   1.000
_cell.length_c   1.000
_cell.angle_alpha   90.00
_cell.angle_beta   90.00
_cell.angle_gamma   90.00
#
_symmetry.space_group_name_H-M   'P 1'
#
loop_
_entity.id
_entity.type
_entity.pdbx_description
1 polymer ?
#
loop_
_entity_poly.entity_id
_entity_poly.type
_entity_poly.pdbx_seq_one_letter_code
_entity_poly.pdbx_strand_id
1 'polypeptide(L)'
;MQKRYCLDNSETEKIDQIIDDFFHQIREIILIKIDKSPNFEIKSYTFPRSDEKIEALLYRGQPVANVTIAKDEQGRTNLTLFKNIDDLRKTRISNYSP
;
A
#
# COMPACT_ATOMS: atom_id res chain seq x y z
N MET A 1 9.97 -0.65 4.71
CA MET A 1 9.57 -1.71 5.68
C MET A 1 8.55 -2.63 4.99
N GLN A 2 8.69 -3.96 5.13
CA GLN A 2 7.82 -4.97 4.51
C GLN A 2 7.16 -5.83 5.60
N LYS A 3 5.85 -6.10 5.50
CA LYS A 3 5.12 -7.08 6.33
C LYS A 3 4.47 -8.13 5.42
N ARG A 4 4.41 -9.39 5.86
CA ARG A 4 3.87 -10.51 5.10
C ARG A 4 2.86 -11.30 5.94
N TYR A 5 1.76 -11.72 5.32
CA TYR A 5 0.75 -12.58 5.91
C TYR A 5 0.47 -13.74 4.94
N CYS A 6 0.23 -14.94 5.50
CA CYS A 6 -0.31 -16.08 4.78
C CYS A 6 -1.65 -16.39 5.42
N LEU A 7 -2.73 -16.28 4.66
CA LEU A 7 -4.11 -16.33 5.13
C LEU A 7 -4.86 -17.45 4.39
N ASP A 8 -5.69 -18.19 5.12
CA ASP A 8 -6.50 -19.24 4.52
C ASP A 8 -7.69 -18.66 3.74
N ASN A 9 -8.22 -19.41 2.77
CA ASN A 9 -9.32 -18.94 1.91
C ASN A 9 -10.60 -18.54 2.67
N SER A 10 -10.81 -19.04 3.89
CA SER A 10 -11.93 -18.66 4.75
C SER A 10 -11.78 -17.27 5.39
N GLU A 11 -10.63 -16.61 5.23
CA GLU A 11 -10.31 -15.34 5.90
C GLU A 11 -10.40 -14.13 4.97
N THR A 12 -11.27 -14.17 3.95
CA THR A 12 -11.39 -13.09 2.97
C THR A 12 -11.68 -11.73 3.61
N GLU A 13 -12.58 -11.68 4.60
CA GLU A 13 -12.88 -10.45 5.34
C GLU A 13 -11.67 -9.89 6.11
N LYS A 14 -10.72 -10.75 6.52
CA LYS A 14 -9.49 -10.29 7.18
C LYS A 14 -8.52 -9.64 6.19
N ILE A 15 -8.53 -10.05 4.92
CA ILE A 15 -7.66 -9.47 3.90
C ILE A 15 -8.00 -7.99 3.71
N ASP A 16 -9.27 -7.68 3.47
CA ASP A 16 -9.74 -6.32 3.25
C ASP A 16 -9.48 -5.44 4.48
N GLN A 17 -9.77 -5.94 5.69
CA GLN A 17 -9.47 -5.22 6.93
C GLN A 17 -7.98 -4.91 7.10
N ILE A 18 -7.08 -5.87 6.81
CA ILE A 18 -5.63 -5.64 6.92
C ILE A 18 -5.17 -4.57 5.91
N ILE A 19 -5.72 -4.56 4.69
CA ILE A 19 -5.41 -3.57 3.67
C ILE A 19 -5.87 -2.18 4.11
N ASP A 20 -7.13 -2.07 4.57
CA ASP A 20 -7.71 -0.81 5.02
C ASP A 20 -6.95 -0.23 6.22
N ASP A 21 -6.67 -1.05 7.23
CA ASP A 21 -5.88 -0.64 8.41
C ASP A 21 -4.48 -0.17 8.01
N PHE A 22 -3.86 -0.87 7.05
CA PHE A 22 -2.54 -0.51 6.56
C PHE A 22 -2.56 0.84 5.84
N PHE A 23 -3.49 1.07 4.91
CA PHE A 23 -3.60 2.34 4.21
C PHE A 23 -4.02 3.48 5.14
N HIS A 24 -4.90 3.22 6.11
CA HIS A 24 -5.29 4.20 7.13
C HIS A 24 -4.07 4.71 7.91
N GLN A 25 -3.25 3.81 8.44
CA GLN A 25 -2.02 4.17 9.16
C GLN A 25 -1.07 5.03 8.32
N ILE A 26 -0.93 4.73 7.02
CA ILE A 26 -0.08 5.53 6.12
C ILE A 26 -0.64 6.93 5.90
N ARG A 27 -1.97 7.04 5.73
CA ARG A 27 -2.65 8.34 5.61
C ARG A 27 -2.44 9.19 6.85
N GLU A 28 -2.63 8.62 8.04
CA GLU A 28 -2.41 9.31 9.32
C GLU A 28 -0.97 9.82 9.46
N ILE A 29 0.02 8.98 9.14
CA ILE A 29 1.44 9.37 9.21
C ILE A 29 1.74 10.55 8.29
N ILE A 30 1.16 10.60 7.09
CA ILE A 30 1.37 11.68 6.12
C ILE A 30 0.62 12.96 6.53
N LEU A 31 -0.64 12.83 6.99
CA LEU A 31 -1.47 13.92 7.52
C LEU A 31 -0.76 14.67 8.66
N ILE A 32 -0.20 13.91 9.62
CA ILE A 32 0.53 14.48 10.76
C ILE A 32 1.80 15.22 10.30
N LYS A 33 2.45 14.75 9.22
CA LYS A 33 3.79 15.20 8.83
C LYS A 33 3.83 16.34 7.81
N ILE A 34 2.85 16.48 6.92
CA ILE A 34 3.08 17.20 5.64
C ILE A 34 1.97 18.18 5.24
N ASP A 35 0.69 17.83 5.40
CA ASP A 35 -0.43 18.54 4.73
C ASP A 35 -1.79 18.27 5.40
N LYS A 36 -2.63 19.31 5.60
CA LYS A 36 -3.98 19.17 6.20
C LYS A 36 -5.04 18.66 5.21
N SER A 37 -4.75 18.64 3.91
CA SER A 37 -5.68 18.15 2.87
C SER A 37 -4.98 17.26 1.84
N PRO A 38 -4.61 16.02 2.22
CA PRO A 38 -3.88 15.15 1.33
C PRO A 38 -4.78 14.61 0.21
N ASN A 39 -4.28 14.73 -1.02
CA ASN A 39 -4.89 14.11 -2.19
C ASN A 39 -4.35 12.67 -2.31
N PHE A 40 -5.11 11.73 -1.74
CA PHE A 40 -4.83 10.31 -1.83
C PHE A 40 -5.69 9.65 -2.90
N GLU A 41 -5.07 8.74 -3.65
CA GLU A 41 -5.75 7.87 -4.62
C GLU A 41 -5.39 6.42 -4.33
N ILE A 42 -6.31 5.48 -4.52
CA ILE A 42 -6.02 4.04 -4.53
C ILE A 42 -6.18 3.54 -5.96
N LYS A 43 -5.14 2.85 -6.47
CA LYS A 43 -5.19 2.15 -7.76
C LYS A 43 -5.04 0.66 -7.56
N SER A 44 -5.86 -0.12 -8.26
CA SER A 44 -5.80 -1.58 -8.27
C SER A 44 -5.34 -2.08 -9.64
N TYR A 45 -4.38 -2.99 -9.63
CA TYR A 45 -3.83 -3.64 -10.81
C TYR A 45 -4.03 -5.16 -10.67
N THR A 46 -4.66 -5.79 -11.65
CA THR A 46 -4.86 -7.24 -11.70
C THR A 46 -4.04 -7.84 -12.82
N PHE A 47 -3.35 -8.94 -12.53
CA PHE A 47 -2.48 -9.65 -13.46
C PHE A 47 -3.16 -10.95 -13.91
N PRO A 48 -3.74 -11.02 -15.12
CA PRO A 48 -4.61 -12.13 -15.53
C PRO A 48 -3.92 -13.49 -15.62
N ARG A 49 -2.58 -13.51 -15.63
CA ARG A 49 -1.78 -14.73 -15.78
C ARG A 49 -1.39 -15.38 -14.45
N SER A 50 -1.51 -14.67 -13.33
CA SER A 50 -0.99 -15.11 -12.03
C SER A 50 -2.01 -14.99 -10.88
N ASP A 51 -3.25 -14.59 -11.18
CA ASP A 51 -4.27 -14.21 -10.19
C ASP A 51 -3.75 -13.23 -9.12
N GLU A 52 -2.67 -12.53 -9.43
CA GLU A 52 -2.04 -11.55 -8.56
C GLU A 52 -2.78 -10.22 -8.69
N LYS A 53 -3.01 -9.58 -7.55
CA LYS A 53 -3.58 -8.23 -7.46
C LYS A 53 -2.63 -7.34 -6.68
N ILE A 54 -2.41 -6.13 -7.18
CA ILE A 54 -1.66 -5.09 -6.49
C ILE A 54 -2.58 -3.91 -6.21
N GLU A 55 -2.64 -3.47 -4.97
CA GLU A 55 -3.28 -2.21 -4.59
C GLU A 55 -2.22 -1.19 -4.16
N ALA A 56 -2.25 -0.01 -4.77
CA ALA A 56 -1.30 1.06 -4.50
C ALA A 56 -2.02 2.29 -3.95
N LEU A 57 -1.61 2.76 -2.78
CA LEU A 57 -1.96 4.06 -2.25
C LEU A 57 -0.98 5.10 -2.80
N LEU A 58 -1.52 6.09 -3.52
CA LEU A 58 -0.75 7.19 -4.08
C LEU A 58 -1.02 8.48 -3.30
N TYR A 59 0.02 9.28 -3.12
CA TYR A 59 -0.06 10.66 -2.64
C TYR A 59 0.46 11.58 -3.74
N ARG A 60 -0.40 12.48 -4.24
CA ARG A 60 -0.05 13.39 -5.35
C ARG A 60 0.54 12.66 -6.58
N GLY A 61 -0.02 11.49 -6.90
CA GLY A 61 0.43 10.66 -8.02
C GLY A 61 1.68 9.81 -7.76
N GLN A 62 2.33 9.93 -6.59
CA GLN A 62 3.47 9.09 -6.21
C GLN A 62 3.02 7.92 -5.31
N PRO A 63 3.45 6.68 -5.57
CA PRO A 63 3.09 5.53 -4.73
C PRO A 63 3.79 5.63 -3.37
N VAL A 64 3.01 5.64 -2.30
CA VAL A 64 3.50 5.73 -0.91
C VAL A 64 3.35 4.44 -0.13
N ALA A 65 2.46 3.56 -0.58
CA ALA A 65 2.32 2.20 -0.07
C ALA A 65 1.69 1.30 -1.13
N ASN A 66 2.14 0.05 -1.18
CA ASN A 66 1.60 -0.98 -2.07
C ASN A 66 1.28 -2.24 -1.27
N VAL A 67 0.26 -2.96 -1.71
CA VAL A 67 -0.12 -4.27 -1.21
C VAL A 67 -0.17 -5.24 -2.37
N THR A 68 0.55 -6.35 -2.26
CA THR A 68 0.46 -7.47 -3.19
C THR A 68 -0.37 -8.58 -2.58
N ILE A 69 -1.33 -9.10 -3.35
CA ILE A 69 -2.22 -10.20 -3.00
C ILE A 69 -1.98 -11.29 -4.05
N ALA A 70 -1.44 -12.44 -3.63
CA ALA A 70 -1.16 -13.57 -4.52
C ALA A 70 -1.66 -14.88 -3.90
N LYS A 71 -2.06 -15.85 -4.72
CA LYS A 71 -2.37 -17.20 -4.23
C LYS A 71 -1.16 -18.12 -4.37
N ASP A 72 -0.91 -18.97 -3.36
CA ASP A 72 0.07 -20.06 -3.51
C ASP A 72 -0.55 -21.31 -4.18
N GLU A 73 0.27 -22.33 -4.37
CA GLU A 73 -0.13 -23.62 -4.95
C GLU A 73 -1.20 -24.36 -4.13
N GLN A 74 -1.35 -24.03 -2.85
CA GLN A 74 -2.37 -24.57 -1.95
C GLN A 74 -3.64 -23.71 -1.95
N GLY A 75 -3.67 -22.63 -2.75
CA GLY A 75 -4.75 -21.68 -2.86
C GLY A 75 -4.84 -20.68 -1.71
N ARG A 76 -3.86 -20.61 -0.80
CA ARG A 76 -3.82 -19.65 0.31
C ARG A 76 -3.43 -18.27 -0.19
N THR A 77 -3.97 -17.24 0.46
CA THR A 77 -3.66 -15.86 0.09
C THR A 77 -2.41 -15.37 0.81
N ASN A 78 -1.40 -15.01 0.03
CA ASN A 78 -0.21 -14.32 0.47
C ASN A 78 -0.40 -12.81 0.30
N LEU A 79 -0.42 -12.09 1.42
CA LEU A 79 -0.52 -10.64 1.47
C LEU A 79 0.84 -10.05 1.80
N THR A 80 1.37 -9.18 0.96
CA THR A 80 2.62 -8.45 1.20
C THR A 80 2.34 -6.95 1.25
N LEU A 81 2.56 -6.34 2.41
CA LEU A 81 2.40 -4.91 2.63
C LEU A 81 3.76 -4.21 2.54
N PHE A 82 3.85 -3.16 1.73
CA PHE A 82 5.06 -2.37 1.55
C PHE A 82 4.74 -0.87 1.69
N LYS A 83 5.48 -0.17 2.56
CA LYS A 83 5.39 1.29 2.69
C LYS A 83 6.66 1.97 2.18
N ASN A 84 6.49 3.01 1.38
CA ASN A 84 7.55 3.89 0.87
C ASN A 84 7.38 5.35 1.30
N ILE A 85 7.03 5.57 2.56
CA ILE A 85 6.83 6.92 3.12
C ILE A 85 8.14 7.67 3.39
N ASP A 86 9.28 6.97 3.46
CA ASP A 86 10.58 7.59 3.77
C ASP A 86 11.13 8.38 2.57
N ASP A 87 10.79 7.98 1.34
CA ASP A 87 11.18 8.70 0.13
C ASP A 87 10.40 10.02 -0.09
N LEU A 88 9.23 10.18 0.54
CA LEU A 88 8.48 11.46 0.53
C LEU A 88 9.28 12.63 1.14
N ARG A 89 10.24 12.35 2.05
CA ARG A 89 11.12 13.38 2.60
C ARG A 89 12.10 13.92 1.55
N LYS A 90 12.53 13.10 0.60
CA LYS A 90 13.54 13.47 -0.41
C LYS A 90 12.94 14.34 -1.52
N THR A 91 11.66 14.16 -1.85
CA THR A 91 10.97 14.98 -2.85
C THR A 91 10.85 16.46 -2.44
N ARG A 92 10.90 16.79 -1.13
CA ARG A 92 10.92 18.18 -0.65
C ARG A 92 12.31 18.84 -0.72
N ILE A 93 13.40 18.07 -0.71
CA ILE A 93 14.76 18.64 -0.70
C ILE A 93 15.19 19.09 -2.10
N SER A 94 14.56 18.58 -3.17
CA SER A 94 14.89 18.96 -4.55
C SER A 94 14.22 20.24 -5.07
N ASN A 95 13.28 20.84 -4.32
CA ASN A 95 12.58 22.07 -4.76
C ASN A 95 13.06 23.36 -4.05
N TYR A 96 14.17 23.28 -3.31
CA TYR A 96 14.89 24.45 -2.82
C TYR A 96 16.36 24.32 -3.24
N SER A 97 16.65 24.71 -4.48
CA SER A 97 17.98 25.25 -4.79
C SER A 97 17.96 26.74 -4.42
N PRO A 98 19.02 27.24 -3.77
CA PRO A 98 19.09 28.61 -3.24
C PRO A 98 18.95 29.69 -4.31
#